data_AF-A0A7X8R8V2-F1
#
_entry.id   AF-A0A7X8R8V2-F1
#
_cell.length_a   1.000
_cell.length_b   1.000
_cell.length_c   1.000
_cell.angle_alpha   90.00
_cell.angle_beta   90.00
_cell.angle_gamma   90.00
#
_symmetry.space_group_name_H-M   'P 1'
#
loop_
_entity.id
_entity.type
_entity.pdbx_description
1 polymer ?
#
loop_
_entity_poly.entity_id
_entity_poly.type
_entity_poly.pdbx_seq_one_letter_code
_entity_poly.pdbx_strand_id
1 'polypeptide(L)'
;MQELTNVNLDANLSRVDFIYNMEMLKQEDLSSYVYEFLLPNLQKSYNYAKEHLPGKTRKNIYNVQKYLADLIDDQEYVKLSINSDNDSIYYTKHESLFLLVENLNRIYFFSAILRSKIKDSFSNYTIALRNLMKIALEIHREICTMIELS
;
A
#
# COMPACT_ATOMS: atom_id res chain seq x y z
N MET A 1 1.82 -18.52 31.29
CA MET A 1 2.16 -18.66 29.85
C MET A 1 0.89 -18.91 29.04
N GLN A 2 0.04 -17.90 28.88
CA GLN A 2 -1.21 -18.02 28.11
C GLN A 2 -1.69 -16.67 27.51
N GLU A 3 -0.76 -15.74 27.25
CA GLU A 3 -1.08 -14.37 26.76
C GLU A 3 -0.45 -14.04 25.40
N LEU A 4 0.04 -15.03 24.64
CA LEU A 4 0.61 -14.81 23.30
C LEU A 4 -0.36 -15.11 22.15
N THR A 5 -1.56 -15.61 22.44
CA THR A 5 -2.47 -16.15 21.42
C THR A 5 -3.52 -15.14 20.92
N ASN A 6 -3.89 -14.13 21.72
CA ASN A 6 -4.97 -13.19 21.34
C ASN A 6 -4.52 -12.04 20.45
N VAL A 7 -3.29 -11.55 20.60
CA VAL A 7 -2.79 -10.39 19.83
C VAL A 7 -2.69 -10.70 18.32
N ASN A 8 -2.48 -11.97 17.98
CA ASN A 8 -2.32 -12.41 16.59
C ASN A 8 -3.67 -12.69 15.89
N LEU A 9 -4.74 -12.98 16.63
CA LEU A 9 -6.07 -13.19 16.02
C LEU A 9 -6.67 -11.86 15.54
N ASP A 10 -6.61 -10.81 16.36
CA ASP A 10 -7.24 -9.51 16.05
C ASP A 10 -6.60 -8.82 14.83
N ALA A 11 -5.27 -8.84 14.74
CA ALA A 11 -4.57 -8.29 13.58
C ALA A 11 -4.89 -9.07 12.29
N ASN A 12 -5.00 -10.39 12.37
CA ASN A 12 -5.35 -11.21 11.21
C ASN A 12 -6.83 -11.06 10.81
N LEU A 13 -7.75 -10.91 11.77
CA LEU A 13 -9.14 -10.55 11.50
C LEU A 13 -9.22 -9.20 10.79
N SER A 14 -8.48 -8.18 11.25
CA SER A 14 -8.45 -6.86 10.60
C SER A 14 -7.94 -6.91 9.15
N ARG A 15 -6.97 -7.78 8.85
CA ARG A 15 -6.44 -7.97 7.49
C ARG A 15 -7.44 -8.68 6.58
N VAL A 16 -8.11 -9.72 7.09
CA VAL A 16 -9.13 -10.46 6.35
C VAL A 16 -10.35 -9.57 6.08
N ASP A 17 -10.82 -8.83 7.08
CA ASP A 17 -11.92 -7.86 6.93
C ASP A 17 -11.58 -6.78 5.90
N PHE A 18 -10.33 -6.32 5.89
CA PHE A 18 -9.87 -5.34 4.90
C PHE A 18 -9.90 -5.91 3.46
N ILE A 19 -9.47 -7.15 3.25
CA ILE A 19 -9.54 -7.81 1.94
C ILE A 19 -11.01 -8.02 1.53
N TYR A 20 -11.84 -8.52 2.44
CA TYR A 20 -13.28 -8.70 2.21
C TYR A 20 -13.94 -7.39 1.76
N ASN A 21 -13.66 -6.29 2.45
CA ASN A 21 -14.20 -4.97 2.09
C ASN A 21 -13.78 -4.56 0.67
N MET A 22 -12.51 -4.81 0.27
CA MET A 22 -12.05 -4.56 -1.10
C MET A 22 -12.76 -5.44 -2.14
N GLU A 23 -13.04 -6.70 -1.80
CA GLU A 23 -13.81 -7.60 -2.66
C GLU A 23 -15.26 -7.14 -2.83
N MET A 24 -15.86 -6.50 -1.82
CA MET A 24 -17.23 -5.98 -1.88
C MET A 24 -17.35 -4.62 -2.59
N LEU A 25 -16.25 -3.88 -2.80
CA LEU A 25 -16.27 -2.60 -3.54
C LEU A 25 -16.82 -2.77 -4.96
N LYS A 26 -17.69 -1.87 -5.38
CA LYS A 26 -18.13 -1.82 -6.79
C LYS A 26 -17.05 -1.18 -7.65
N GLN A 27 -17.14 -1.40 -8.96
CA GLN A 27 -16.15 -0.84 -9.88
C GLN A 27 -16.09 0.69 -9.83
N GLU A 28 -17.24 1.36 -9.71
CA GLU A 28 -17.34 2.81 -9.57
C GLU A 28 -16.64 3.37 -8.31
N ASP A 29 -16.53 2.58 -7.23
CA ASP A 29 -15.98 3.03 -5.96
C ASP A 29 -14.45 2.89 -5.88
N LEU A 30 -13.83 2.19 -6.83
CA LEU A 30 -12.41 1.82 -6.74
C LEU A 30 -11.48 3.02 -6.93
N SER A 31 -11.86 4.01 -7.74
CA SER A 31 -11.15 5.29 -7.88
C SER A 31 -11.12 6.05 -6.55
N SER A 32 -12.30 6.24 -5.92
CA SER A 32 -12.43 6.89 -4.61
C SER A 32 -11.67 6.14 -3.53
N TYR A 33 -11.70 4.81 -3.55
CA TYR A 33 -10.96 3.98 -2.60
C TYR A 33 -9.43 4.21 -2.69
N VAL A 34 -8.90 4.36 -3.90
CA VAL A 34 -7.48 4.69 -4.10
C VAL A 34 -7.17 6.08 -3.55
N TYR A 35 -8.01 7.07 -3.87
CA TYR A 35 -7.83 8.46 -3.45
C TYR A 35 -7.92 8.65 -1.94
N GLU A 36 -8.93 8.09 -1.29
CA GLU A 36 -9.22 8.32 0.12
C GLU A 36 -8.40 7.42 1.05
N PHE A 37 -8.04 6.21 0.62
CA PHE A 37 -7.43 5.21 1.49
C PHE A 37 -6.03 4.77 1.06
N LEU A 38 -5.85 4.23 -0.15
CA LEU A 38 -4.59 3.58 -0.49
C LEU A 38 -3.44 4.57 -0.65
N LEU A 39 -3.65 5.64 -1.42
CA LEU A 39 -2.60 6.63 -1.70
C LEU A 39 -2.21 7.42 -0.44
N PRO A 40 -3.15 7.96 0.38
CA PRO A 40 -2.79 8.66 1.61
C PRO A 40 -2.09 7.77 2.63
N ASN A 41 -2.54 6.53 2.81
CA ASN A 41 -1.89 5.61 3.76
C ASN A 41 -0.49 5.18 3.30
N LEU A 42 -0.27 5.02 2.00
CA LEU A 42 1.08 4.78 1.46
C LEU A 42 1.99 5.99 1.69
N GLN A 43 1.51 7.20 1.43
CA GLN A 43 2.28 8.43 1.68
C GLN A 43 2.63 8.58 3.16
N LYS A 44 1.67 8.34 4.05
CA LYS A 44 1.84 8.41 5.50
C LYS A 44 2.86 7.38 6.00
N SER A 45 2.67 6.11 5.66
CA SER A 45 3.61 5.04 6.07
C SER A 45 5.00 5.18 5.45
N TYR A 46 5.10 5.69 4.22
CA TYR A 46 6.38 6.03 3.61
C TYR A 46 7.11 7.11 4.39
N ASN A 47 6.42 8.17 4.83
CA ASN A 47 7.05 9.24 5.60
C ASN A 47 7.65 8.75 6.92
N TYR A 48 7.03 7.77 7.57
CA TYR A 48 7.59 7.13 8.76
C TYR A 48 8.82 6.27 8.48
N ALA A 49 8.88 5.63 7.30
CA ALA A 49 9.94 4.68 6.96
C ALA A 49 11.09 5.28 6.13
N LYS A 50 10.91 6.44 5.49
CA LYS A 50 11.80 6.94 4.41
C LYS A 50 13.27 7.02 4.79
N GLU A 51 13.58 7.35 6.04
CA GLU A 51 14.96 7.51 6.54
C GLU A 51 15.69 6.16 6.66
N HIS A 52 14.93 5.06 6.76
CA HIS A 52 15.47 3.72 6.89
C HIS A 52 15.62 3.02 5.53
N LEU A 53 15.08 3.58 4.45
CA LEU A 53 14.99 2.93 3.14
C LEU A 53 16.14 3.33 2.19
N PRO A 54 16.70 2.38 1.43
CA PRO A 54 17.70 2.70 0.43
C PRO A 54 17.06 3.48 -0.73
N GLY A 55 17.89 4.25 -1.46
CA GLY A 55 17.42 5.15 -2.52
C GLY A 55 16.60 4.45 -3.63
N LYS A 56 16.97 3.21 -3.98
CA LYS A 56 16.22 2.40 -4.96
C LYS A 56 14.80 2.11 -4.48
N THR A 57 14.64 1.65 -3.24
CA THR A 57 13.33 1.33 -2.66
C THR A 57 12.46 2.59 -2.54
N ARG A 58 13.05 3.73 -2.16
CA ARG A 58 12.34 5.04 -2.14
C ARG A 58 11.79 5.41 -3.52
N LYS A 59 12.59 5.24 -4.58
CA LYS A 59 12.16 5.47 -5.96
C LYS A 59 11.03 4.52 -6.38
N ASN A 60 11.11 3.25 -5.98
CA ASN A 60 10.06 2.27 -6.26
C ASN A 60 8.74 2.64 -5.57
N ILE A 61 8.77 3.09 -4.30
CA ILE A 61 7.57 3.55 -3.58
C ILE A 61 6.95 4.77 -4.27
N TYR A 62 7.76 5.72 -4.74
CA TYR A 62 7.27 6.85 -5.53
C TYR A 62 6.58 6.39 -6.83
N ASN A 63 7.10 5.36 -7.50
CA ASN A 63 6.43 4.79 -8.66
C ASN A 63 5.08 4.13 -8.28
N VAL A 64 5.00 3.47 -7.12
CA VAL A 64 3.71 2.95 -6.61
C VAL A 64 2.71 4.09 -6.41
N GLN A 65 3.13 5.20 -5.80
CA GLN A 65 2.28 6.39 -5.64
C GLN A 65 1.77 6.95 -6.98
N LYS A 66 2.65 7.01 -7.99
CA LYS A 66 2.25 7.41 -9.35
C LYS A 66 1.24 6.47 -9.97
N TYR A 67 1.49 5.17 -9.92
CA TYR A 67 0.55 4.20 -10.49
C TYR A 67 -0.79 4.21 -9.75
N LEU A 68 -0.82 4.46 -8.43
CA LEU A 68 -2.08 4.66 -7.72
C LEU A 68 -2.77 5.94 -8.18
N ALA A 69 -2.04 7.05 -8.33
CA ALA A 69 -2.60 8.29 -8.86
C ALA A 69 -3.21 8.10 -10.25
N ASP A 70 -2.56 7.33 -11.13
CA ASP A 70 -3.06 7.03 -12.49
C ASP A 70 -4.38 6.22 -12.50
N LEU A 71 -4.77 5.60 -11.37
CA LEU A 71 -6.03 4.86 -11.24
C LEU A 71 -7.21 5.74 -10.77
N ILE A 72 -6.97 7.01 -10.44
CA ILE A 72 -7.99 7.93 -9.96
C ILE A 72 -8.61 8.64 -11.18
N ASP A 73 -9.92 8.56 -11.33
CA ASP A 73 -10.60 9.14 -12.50
C ASP A 73 -10.56 10.68 -12.49
N ASP A 74 -10.71 11.30 -11.31
CA ASP A 74 -10.62 12.74 -11.13
C ASP A 74 -9.21 13.17 -10.71
N GLN A 75 -8.42 13.58 -11.70
CA GLN A 75 -7.04 14.02 -11.51
C GLN A 75 -6.91 15.43 -10.94
N GLU A 76 -7.98 16.23 -10.89
CA GLU A 76 -7.92 17.65 -10.51
C GLU A 76 -7.54 17.83 -9.02
N TYR A 77 -7.79 16.82 -8.20
CA TYR A 77 -7.56 16.84 -6.75
C TYR A 77 -6.45 15.91 -6.28
N VAL A 78 -5.73 15.22 -7.19
CA VAL A 78 -4.66 14.29 -6.83
C VAL A 78 -3.39 15.05 -6.47
N LYS A 79 -3.15 15.22 -5.17
CA LYS A 79 -1.91 15.81 -4.64
C LYS A 79 -0.95 14.72 -4.20
N LEU A 80 0.12 14.53 -4.96
CA LEU A 80 1.27 13.78 -4.47
C LEU A 80 2.03 14.65 -3.48
N SER A 81 1.77 14.47 -2.18
CA SER A 81 2.49 15.23 -1.17
C SER A 81 3.92 14.72 -1.04
N ILE A 82 4.87 15.60 -1.36
CA ILE A 82 6.29 15.47 -1.02
C ILE A 82 6.58 16.08 0.37
N ASN A 83 5.64 16.83 0.93
CA ASN A 83 5.78 17.49 2.22
C ASN A 83 5.02 16.70 3.29
N SER A 84 5.79 16.19 4.24
CA SER A 84 5.26 15.55 5.43
C SER A 84 4.89 16.63 6.45
N ASP A 85 3.60 16.90 6.63
CA ASP A 85 3.14 17.29 7.96
C ASP A 85 3.40 16.08 8.84
N ASN A 86 4.58 16.08 9.47
CA ASN A 86 4.94 15.05 10.43
C ASN A 86 4.01 15.25 11.62
N ASP A 87 2.90 14.48 11.64
CA ASP A 87 2.30 14.09 12.91
C ASP A 87 3.46 13.71 13.83
N SER A 88 3.51 14.25 15.05
CA SER A 88 4.61 14.10 16.01
C SER A 88 4.81 12.67 16.54
N ILE A 89 4.33 11.68 15.79
CA ILE A 89 4.37 10.27 16.09
C ILE A 89 5.73 9.72 15.67
N TYR A 90 6.57 9.44 16.65
CA TYR A 90 7.81 8.71 16.46
C TYR A 90 7.53 7.21 16.51
N TYR A 91 7.74 6.52 15.38
CA TYR A 91 7.77 5.06 15.30
C TYR A 91 9.22 4.57 15.31
N THR A 92 9.45 3.39 15.89
CA THR A 92 10.75 2.70 15.75
C THR A 92 10.96 2.26 14.30
N LYS A 93 12.22 1.96 13.94
CA LYS A 93 12.58 1.45 12.61
C LYS A 93 11.66 0.31 12.17
N HIS A 94 11.51 -0.71 13.02
CA HIS A 94 10.75 -1.91 12.69
C HIS A 94 9.24 -1.64 12.58
N GLU A 95 8.68 -0.78 13.45
CA GLU A 95 7.27 -0.36 13.34
C GLU A 95 7.00 0.41 12.05
N SER A 96 7.86 1.37 11.70
CA SER A 96 7.76 2.12 10.45
C SER A 96 7.81 1.21 9.22
N LEU A 97 8.75 0.26 9.21
CA LEU A 97 8.89 -0.70 8.11
C LEU A 97 7.69 -1.66 8.03
N PHE A 98 7.18 -2.12 9.18
CA PHE A 98 5.99 -2.96 9.25
C PHE A 98 4.75 -2.24 8.68
N LEU A 99 4.49 -0.99 9.10
CA LEU A 99 3.36 -0.21 8.61
C LEU A 99 3.42 0.03 7.09
N LEU A 100 4.62 0.24 6.55
CA LEU A 100 4.81 0.36 5.11
C LEU A 100 4.51 -0.96 4.39
N VAL A 101 4.99 -2.09 4.91
CA VAL A 101 4.71 -3.43 4.35
C VAL A 101 3.22 -3.74 4.36
N GLU A 102 2.51 -3.44 5.45
CA GLU A 102 1.06 -3.62 5.50
C GLU A 102 0.33 -2.84 4.41
N ASN A 103 0.71 -1.58 4.17
CA ASN A 103 0.11 -0.79 3.10
C ASN A 103 0.47 -1.29 1.70
N LEU A 104 1.69 -1.79 1.49
CA LEU A 104 2.07 -2.44 0.23
C LEU A 104 1.28 -3.72 -0.03
N ASN A 105 1.03 -4.52 1.01
CA ASN A 105 0.19 -5.72 0.90
C ASN A 105 -1.25 -5.34 0.51
N ARG A 106 -1.82 -4.30 1.12
CA ARG A 106 -3.15 -3.78 0.77
C ARG A 106 -3.22 -3.36 -0.70
N ILE A 107 -2.21 -2.66 -1.19
CA ILE A 107 -2.11 -2.24 -2.60
C ILE A 107 -2.00 -3.46 -3.52
N TYR A 108 -1.21 -4.46 -3.14
CA TYR A 108 -1.08 -5.71 -3.89
C TYR A 108 -2.44 -6.41 -4.04
N PHE A 109 -3.16 -6.61 -2.92
CA PHE A 109 -4.47 -7.26 -2.92
C PHE A 109 -5.51 -6.44 -3.67
N PHE A 110 -5.57 -5.13 -3.46
CA PHE A 110 -6.41 -4.23 -4.25
C PHE A 110 -6.17 -4.42 -5.75
N SER A 111 -4.89 -4.44 -6.17
CA SER A 111 -4.54 -4.58 -7.58
C SER A 111 -4.98 -5.92 -8.16
N ALA A 112 -4.84 -7.00 -7.38
CA ALA A 112 -5.30 -8.33 -7.76
C ALA A 112 -6.83 -8.40 -7.89
N ILE A 113 -7.55 -7.86 -6.91
CA ILE A 113 -9.02 -7.84 -6.85
C ILE A 113 -9.59 -7.01 -7.98
N LEU A 114 -9.16 -5.75 -8.13
CA LEU A 114 -9.65 -4.86 -9.20
C LEU A 114 -9.36 -5.46 -10.58
N ARG A 115 -8.18 -6.06 -10.79
CA ARG A 115 -7.87 -6.74 -12.05
C ARG A 115 -8.80 -7.93 -12.34
N SER A 116 -9.27 -8.64 -11.32
CA SER A 116 -10.26 -9.72 -11.50
C SER A 116 -11.66 -9.21 -11.89
N LYS A 117 -11.96 -7.94 -11.57
CA LYS A 117 -13.24 -7.28 -11.86
C LYS A 117 -13.25 -6.59 -13.23
N ILE A 118 -12.10 -6.18 -13.76
CA ILE A 118 -11.98 -5.57 -15.09
C ILE A 118 -12.12 -6.65 -16.18
N LYS A 119 -13.10 -6.50 -17.06
CA LYS A 119 -13.34 -7.42 -18.19
C LYS A 119 -12.43 -7.17 -19.40
N ASP A 120 -11.86 -5.97 -19.52
CA ASP A 120 -10.99 -5.59 -20.65
C ASP A 120 -9.49 -5.73 -20.33
N SER A 121 -8.89 -6.77 -20.92
CA SER A 121 -7.50 -7.20 -20.70
C SER A 121 -6.43 -6.19 -21.15
N PHE A 122 -6.79 -5.14 -21.89
CA PHE A 122 -5.83 -4.25 -22.59
C PHE A 122 -5.97 -2.75 -22.25
N SER A 123 -6.70 -2.39 -21.20
CA SER A 123 -6.74 -1.00 -20.73
C SER A 123 -5.43 -0.59 -20.05
N ASN A 124 -5.13 0.72 -20.05
CA ASN A 124 -4.00 1.29 -19.30
C ASN A 124 -4.07 0.92 -17.80
N TYR A 125 -5.27 0.77 -17.26
CA TYR A 125 -5.52 0.27 -15.90
C TYR A 125 -4.90 -1.12 -15.69
N THR A 126 -5.09 -2.06 -16.61
CA THR A 126 -4.55 -3.42 -16.47
C THR A 126 -3.02 -3.44 -16.41
N ILE A 127 -2.36 -2.55 -17.16
CA ILE A 127 -0.89 -2.39 -17.11
C ILE A 127 -0.45 -1.78 -15.78
N ALA A 128 -1.11 -0.71 -15.32
CA ALA A 128 -0.84 -0.07 -14.03
C ALA A 128 -0.99 -1.06 -12.87
N LEU A 129 -2.08 -1.83 -12.84
CA LEU A 129 -2.34 -2.85 -11.81
C LEU A 129 -1.27 -3.96 -11.82
N ARG A 130 -0.84 -4.41 -12.99
CA ARG A 130 0.26 -5.40 -13.09
C ARG A 130 1.57 -4.84 -12.53
N ASN A 131 1.88 -3.58 -12.85
CA ASN A 131 3.10 -2.93 -12.37
C ASN A 131 3.05 -2.69 -10.85
N LEU A 132 1.88 -2.29 -10.32
CA LEU A 132 1.64 -2.17 -8.88
C LEU A 132 1.91 -3.49 -8.16
N MET A 133 1.32 -4.60 -8.61
CA MET A 133 1.57 -5.92 -8.01
C MET A 133 3.06 -6.29 -8.01
N LYS A 134 3.75 -6.07 -9.13
CA LYS A 134 5.18 -6.40 -9.27
C LYS A 134 6.05 -5.58 -8.33
N ILE A 135 5.87 -4.26 -8.32
CA ILE A 135 6.71 -3.34 -7.54
C ILE A 135 6.41 -3.47 -6.06
N ALA A 136 5.14 -3.62 -5.66
CA ALA A 136 4.78 -3.84 -4.26
C ALA A 136 5.45 -5.10 -3.69
N LEU A 137 5.46 -6.20 -4.46
CA LEU A 137 6.13 -7.44 -4.06
C LEU A 137 7.66 -7.30 -3.99
N GLU A 138 8.27 -6.57 -4.92
CA GLU A 138 9.71 -6.27 -4.90
C GLU A 138 10.08 -5.49 -3.63
N ILE A 139 9.35 -4.40 -3.33
CA ILE A 139 9.59 -3.58 -2.14
C ILE A 139 9.37 -4.41 -0.86
N HIS A 140 8.30 -5.20 -0.78
CA HIS A 140 8.04 -6.07 0.37
C HIS A 140 9.25 -6.97 0.65
N ARG A 141 9.78 -7.66 -0.36
CA ARG A 141 10.94 -8.56 -0.20
C ARG A 141 12.20 -7.81 0.24
N GLU A 142 12.44 -6.62 -0.32
CA GLU A 142 13.56 -5.78 0.09
C GLU A 142 13.44 -5.39 1.57
N ILE A 143 12.24 -4.95 2.01
CA ILE A 143 12.01 -4.58 3.42
C ILE A 143 12.16 -5.78 4.36
N CYS A 144 11.62 -6.95 4.01
CA CYS A 144 11.79 -8.16 4.84
C CYS A 144 13.27 -8.52 4.99
N THR A 145 14.05 -8.45 3.91
CA THR A 145 15.51 -8.63 3.97
C THR A 145 16.17 -7.62 4.92
N MET A 146 15.73 -6.35 4.90
CA MET A 146 16.26 -5.32 5.80
C MET A 146 15.91 -5.53 7.27
N ILE A 147 14.81 -6.24 7.57
CA ILE A 147 14.39 -6.61 8.92
C ILE A 147 15.18 -7.84 9.40
N GLU A 148 15.44 -8.81 8.53
CA GLU A 148 16.18 -10.03 8.87
C GLU A 148 17.68 -9.78 9.10
N LEU A 149 18.24 -8.76 8.46
CA LEU A 149 19.66 -8.38 8.54
C LEU A 149 19.96 -7.30 9.60
N SER A 150 18.95 -6.85 10.36
CA SER A 150 19.10 -5.82 11.41
C SER A 150 19.28 -6.42 12.79
#